data_AF-A0A1F5ZSB7-F1
#
_entry.id   AF-A0A1F5ZSB7-F1
#
_cell.length_a   1.000
_cell.length_b   1.000
_cell.length_c   1.000
_cell.angle_alpha   90.00
_cell.angle_beta   90.00
_cell.angle_gamma   90.00
#
_symmetry.space_group_name_H-M   'P 1'
#
loop_
_entity.id
_entity.type
_entity.pdbx_description
1 polymer ?
#
loop_
_entity_poly.entity_id
_entity_poly.type
_entity_poly.pdbx_seq_one_letter_code
_entity_poly.pdbx_strand_id
1 'polypeptide(L)'
;MVETFLGIQIVAFAFCLFMIYLSFVHYKRKNLSSGEFIFWVFSWTTVLFFAFFPRVLDPLVSNLFVARALDLVMIAAFVILSYLGFQNHIGVKSLQRQIQAIVSQQALKNAKKKK
;
A
#
# COMPACT_ATOMS: atom_id res chain seq x y z
N MET A 1 33.03 8.73 -3.04
CA MET A 1 32.07 7.96 -2.21
C MET A 1 30.85 8.78 -1.72
N VAL A 2 30.63 10.03 -2.18
CA VAL A 2 29.42 10.82 -1.84
C VAL A 2 28.41 10.83 -2.99
N GLU A 3 28.86 10.72 -4.24
CA GLU A 3 27.98 10.83 -5.41
C GLU A 3 26.99 9.66 -5.58
N THR A 4 27.34 8.44 -5.16
CA THR A 4 26.46 7.27 -5.29
C THR A 4 25.24 7.35 -4.37
N PHE A 5 25.31 8.08 -3.25
CA PHE A 5 24.20 8.23 -2.30
C PHE A 5 23.18 9.28 -2.74
N LEU A 6 23.62 10.36 -3.40
CA LEU A 6 22.74 11.43 -3.87
C LEU A 6 21.75 10.93 -4.93
N GLY A 7 22.18 10.07 -5.85
CA GLY A 7 21.31 9.52 -6.88
C GLY A 7 20.12 8.75 -6.30
N ILE A 8 20.37 7.86 -5.33
CA ILE A 8 19.32 7.06 -4.69
C ILE A 8 18.40 7.95 -3.85
N GLN A 9 18.92 8.96 -3.15
CA GLN A 9 18.11 9.89 -2.36
C GLN A 9 17.19 10.75 -3.23
N ILE A 10 17.69 11.25 -4.37
CA ILE A 10 16.88 12.02 -5.32
C ILE A 10 15.76 11.16 -5.90
N VAL A 11 16.08 9.92 -6.29
CA VAL A 11 15.08 8.98 -6.80
C VAL A 11 14.04 8.63 -5.72
N ALA A 12 14.48 8.36 -4.49
CA ALA A 12 13.59 8.06 -3.37
C ALA A 12 12.68 9.25 -3.01
N PHE A 13 13.22 10.48 -3.04
CA PHE A 13 12.47 11.70 -2.79
C PHE A 13 11.43 11.96 -3.89
N ALA A 14 11.82 11.85 -5.17
CA ALA A 14 10.91 11.99 -6.29
C ALA A 14 9.81 10.92 -6.25
N PHE A 15 10.16 9.68 -5.89
CA PHE A 15 9.20 8.59 -5.72
C PHE A 15 8.22 8.87 -4.59
N CYS A 16 8.68 9.32 -3.42
CA CYS A 16 7.79 9.66 -2.31
C CYS A 16 6.82 10.80 -2.68
N LEU A 17 7.31 11.85 -3.34
CA LEU A 17 6.45 12.94 -3.83
C LEU A 17 5.40 12.43 -4.81
N PHE A 18 5.81 11.57 -5.75
CA PHE A 18 4.89 10.95 -6.70
C PHE A 18 3.81 10.10 -6.01
N MET A 19 4.20 9.30 -5.01
CA MET A 19 3.26 8.46 -4.26
C MET A 19 2.31 9.27 -3.37
N ILE A 20 2.77 10.37 -2.76
CA ILE A 20 1.91 11.32 -2.04
C ILE A 20 0.91 11.97 -3.01
N TYR A 21 1.37 12.40 -4.19
CA TYR A 21 0.51 12.96 -5.22
C TYR A 21 -0.56 11.95 -5.68
N LEU A 22 -0.18 10.71 -5.97
CA LEU A 22 -1.13 9.65 -6.31
C LEU A 22 -2.16 9.43 -5.20
N SER A 23 -1.71 9.37 -3.94
CA SER A 23 -2.59 9.24 -2.78
C SER A 23 -3.62 10.38 -2.72
N PHE A 24 -3.19 11.61 -3.01
CA PHE A 24 -4.07 12.79 -3.07
C PHE A 24 -5.05 12.73 -4.24
N VAL A 25 -4.63 12.29 -5.42
CA VAL A 25 -5.51 12.12 -6.58
C VAL A 25 -6.61 11.09 -6.29
N HIS A 26 -6.25 9.96 -5.69
CA HIS A 26 -7.22 8.94 -5.35
C HIS A 26 -8.15 9.36 -4.19
N TYR A 27 -7.66 10.16 -3.24
CA TYR A 27 -8.50 10.82 -2.23
C TYR A 27 -9.53 11.76 -2.86
N LYS A 28 -9.10 12.63 -3.80
CA LYS A 28 -10.00 13.55 -4.51
C LYS A 28 -11.06 12.83 -5.34
N ARG A 29 -10.75 11.62 -5.83
CA ARG A 29 -11.71 10.75 -6.54
C ARG A 29 -12.71 10.03 -5.63
N LYS A 30 -12.69 10.30 -4.31
CA LYS A 30 -13.49 9.60 -3.27
C LYS A 30 -13.28 8.08 -3.25
N ASN A 31 -12.18 7.60 -3.82
CA ASN A 31 -11.83 6.18 -3.81
C ASN A 31 -11.09 5.78 -2.51
N LEU A 32 -10.59 6.75 -1.75
CA LEU A 32 -10.09 6.54 -0.39
C LEU A 32 -10.89 7.36 0.61
N SER A 33 -11.14 6.77 1.77
CA SER A 33 -11.57 7.49 2.95
C SER A 33 -10.44 8.40 3.47
N SER A 34 -10.81 9.41 4.26
CA SER A 34 -9.83 10.31 4.89
C SER A 34 -8.82 9.56 5.78
N GLY A 35 -9.24 8.45 6.40
CA GLY A 35 -8.35 7.60 7.20
C GLY A 35 -7.28 6.89 6.37
N GLU A 36 -7.65 6.34 5.23
CA GLU A 36 -6.70 5.64 4.35
C GLU A 36 -5.73 6.63 3.69
N PHE A 37 -6.17 7.84 3.36
CA PHE A 37 -5.28 8.89 2.87
C PHE A 37 -4.19 9.24 3.88
N ILE A 38 -4.55 9.44 5.16
CA ILE A 38 -3.60 9.71 6.25
C ILE A 38 -2.62 8.54 6.39
N PHE A 39 -3.12 7.30 6.35
CA PHE A 39 -2.28 6.10 6.43
C PHE A 39 -1.24 6.07 5.29
N TRP A 40 -1.66 6.33 4.05
CA TRP A 40 -0.75 6.33 2.90
C TRP A 40 0.29 7.45 2.99
N VAL A 41 -0.13 8.68 3.32
CA VAL A 41 0.81 9.80 3.51
C VAL A 41 1.82 9.47 4.61
N PHE A 42 1.36 8.96 5.75
CA PHE A 42 2.23 8.57 6.87
C PHE A 42 3.23 7.46 6.48
N SER A 43 2.77 6.46 5.73
CA SER A 43 3.64 5.39 5.21
C SER A 43 4.75 5.95 4.31
N TRP A 44 4.42 6.84 3.36
CA TRP A 44 5.42 7.45 2.47
C TRP A 44 6.37 8.39 3.22
N THR A 45 5.88 9.17 4.17
CA THR A 45 6.73 10.01 5.02
C THR A 45 7.68 9.17 5.87
N THR A 46 7.23 8.03 6.40
CA THR A 46 8.07 7.10 7.17
C THR A 46 9.19 6.53 6.31
N VAL A 47 8.89 6.09 5.09
CA VAL A 47 9.90 5.60 4.14
C VAL A 47 10.92 6.69 3.81
N LEU A 48 10.45 7.92 3.57
CA LEU A 48 11.34 9.05 3.31
C LEU A 48 12.27 9.31 4.51
N PHE A 49 11.74 9.31 5.72
CA PHE A 49 12.52 9.52 6.94
C PHE A 49 13.66 8.48 7.09
N PHE A 50 13.36 7.20 6.90
CA PHE A 50 14.37 6.13 6.94
C PHE A 50 15.39 6.21 5.80
N ALA A 51 15.00 6.71 4.62
CA ALA A 51 15.93 6.92 3.51
C ALA A 51 16.97 8.02 3.78
N PHE A 52 16.61 9.07 4.53
CA PHE A 52 17.54 10.13 4.93
C PHE A 52 18.37 9.77 6.16
N PHE A 53 17.80 9.01 7.10
CA PHE A 53 18.46 8.65 8.35
C PHE A 53 18.55 7.13 8.55
N PRO A 54 19.36 6.41 7.75
CA PRO A 54 19.53 4.96 7.90
C PRO A 54 20.12 4.57 9.25
N ARG A 55 20.88 5.48 9.89
CA ARG A 55 21.53 5.26 11.19
C ARG A 55 20.56 5.02 12.35
N VAL A 56 19.30 5.43 12.22
CA VAL A 56 18.25 5.21 13.24
C VAL A 56 17.91 3.72 13.37
N LEU A 57 18.17 2.94 12.32
CA LEU A 57 17.93 1.51 12.30
C LEU A 57 19.12 0.69 12.84
N ASP A 58 20.30 1.29 13.05
CA ASP A 58 21.49 0.62 13.59
C ASP A 58 21.23 -0.18 14.89
N PRO A 59 20.55 0.36 15.92
CA PRO A 59 20.27 -0.40 17.14
C PRO A 59 19.31 -1.59 16.89
N LEU A 60 18.36 -1.46 15.96
CA LEU A 60 17.45 -2.54 15.58
C LEU A 60 18.19 -3.65 14.82
N VAL A 61 19.09 -3.28 13.92
CA VAL A 61 19.95 -4.18 13.12
C VAL A 61 20.98 -4.90 13.99
N SER A 62 21.42 -4.30 15.10
CA SER A 62 22.34 -4.97 16.03
C SER A 62 21.67 -6.10 16.84
N ASN A 63 20.38 -5.97 17.12
CA ASN A 63 19.60 -6.95 17.89
C ASN A 63 19.00 -8.06 17.01
N LEU A 64 18.60 -7.70 15.80
CA LEU A 64 18.13 -8.63 14.78
C LEU A 64 19.33 -8.87 13.85
N PHE A 65 19.99 -10.02 13.93
CA PHE A 65 21.14 -10.53 13.13
C PHE A 65 21.05 -10.37 11.59
N VAL A 66 20.68 -9.20 11.10
CA VAL A 66 20.41 -8.86 9.71
C VAL A 66 21.56 -7.98 9.27
N ALA A 67 22.20 -8.32 8.16
CA ALA A 67 23.43 -7.65 7.75
C ALA A 67 23.25 -6.14 7.45
N ARG A 68 22.02 -5.69 7.15
CA ARG A 68 21.72 -4.32 6.69
C ARG A 68 20.32 -3.86 7.09
N ALA A 69 20.20 -2.57 7.48
CA ALA A 69 18.93 -1.90 7.76
C ALA A 69 17.90 -2.00 6.63
N LEU A 70 18.39 -2.00 5.38
CA LEU A 70 17.57 -2.09 4.19
C LEU A 70 16.84 -3.44 4.06
N ASP A 71 17.47 -4.54 4.51
CA ASP A 71 16.88 -5.87 4.42
C ASP A 71 15.68 -6.00 5.39
N LEU A 72 15.76 -5.40 6.58
CA LEU A 72 14.62 -5.32 7.53
C LEU A 72 13.44 -4.55 6.94
N VAL A 73 13.71 -3.38 6.35
CA VAL A 73 12.67 -2.56 5.72
C VAL A 73 12.03 -3.31 4.56
N MET A 74 12.81 -4.04 3.75
CA MET A 74 12.26 -4.87 2.67
C MET A 74 11.35 -5.98 3.18
N ILE A 75 11.76 -6.70 4.23
CA ILE A 75 10.93 -7.77 4.82
C ILE A 75 9.64 -7.17 5.37
N ALA A 76 9.71 -6.06 6.10
CA ALA A 76 8.53 -5.38 6.64
C ALA A 76 7.58 -4.92 5.52
N ALA A 77 8.11 -4.29 4.47
CA ALA A 77 7.34 -3.87 3.31
C ALA A 77 6.67 -5.07 2.61
N PHE A 78 7.41 -6.18 2.43
CA PHE A 78 6.89 -7.38 1.81
C PHE A 78 5.74 -7.99 2.62
N VAL A 79 5.86 -8.06 3.94
CA VAL A 79 4.79 -8.55 4.84
C VAL A 79 3.56 -7.67 4.75
N ILE A 80 3.73 -6.34 4.86
CA ILE A 80 2.62 -5.38 4.80
C ILE A 80 1.92 -5.45 3.44
N LEU A 81 2.67 -5.44 2.34
CA LEU A 81 2.12 -5.50 0.98
C LEU A 81 1.40 -6.82 0.73
N SER A 82 1.96 -7.93 1.20
CA SER A 82 1.33 -9.25 1.09
C SER A 82 0.01 -9.31 1.86
N TYR A 83 -0.03 -8.74 3.07
CA TYR A 83 -1.25 -8.63 3.86
C TYR A 83 -2.32 -7.76 3.17
N LEU A 84 -1.93 -6.58 2.67
CA LEU A 84 -2.84 -5.70 1.93
C LEU A 84 -3.36 -6.35 0.65
N GLY A 85 -2.49 -7.03 -0.11
CA GLY A 85 -2.87 -7.78 -1.30
C GLY A 85 -3.86 -8.90 -0.99
N PHE A 86 -3.64 -9.62 0.10
CA PHE A 86 -4.54 -10.67 0.57
C PHE A 86 -5.91 -10.11 0.97
N GLN A 87 -5.93 -9.01 1.75
CA GLN A 87 -7.18 -8.34 2.13
C GLN A 87 -7.96 -7.84 0.90
N ASN A 88 -7.26 -7.26 -0.07
CA ASN A 88 -7.86 -6.85 -1.33
C ASN A 88 -8.47 -8.05 -2.09
N HIS A 89 -7.76 -9.17 -2.18
CA HIS A 89 -8.27 -10.38 -2.82
C HIS A 89 -9.57 -10.89 -2.16
N ILE A 90 -9.62 -10.91 -0.83
CA ILE A 90 -10.84 -11.29 -0.09
C ILE A 90 -11.98 -10.30 -0.38
N GLY A 91 -11.69 -9.00 -0.34
CA GLY A 91 -12.67 -7.94 -0.64
C GLY A 91 -13.28 -8.08 -2.03
N VAL A 92 -12.44 -8.27 -3.05
CA VAL A 92 -12.87 -8.48 -4.44
C VAL A 92 -13.73 -9.74 -4.56
N LYS A 93 -13.31 -10.86 -3.94
CA LYS A 93 -14.06 -12.11 -3.98
C LYS A 93 -15.43 -12.00 -3.30
N SER A 94 -15.51 -11.26 -2.19
CA SER A 94 -16.77 -10.96 -1.52
C SER A 94 -17.70 -10.11 -2.40
N LEU A 95 -17.16 -9.06 -3.02
CA LEU A 95 -17.91 -8.18 -3.92
C LEU A 95 -18.46 -8.95 -5.13
N GLN A 96 -17.64 -9.82 -5.73
CA GLN A 96 -18.05 -10.67 -6.85
C GLN A 96 -19.22 -11.60 -6.47
N ARG A 97 -19.19 -12.20 -5.27
CA ARG A 97 -20.29 -13.05 -4.77
C ARG A 97 -21.59 -12.26 -4.57
N GLN A 98 -21.49 -11.05 -4.02
CA GLN A 98 -22.65 -10.17 -3.83
C GLN A 98 -23.28 -9.78 -5.17
N ILE A 99 -22.47 -9.39 -6.15
CA ILE A 99 -22.94 -9.08 -7.51
C ILE A 99 -23.62 -10.31 -8.14
N GLN A 100 -23.00 -11.50 -8.03
CA GLN A 100 -23.57 -12.73 -8.57
C GLN A 100 -24.93 -13.06 -7.94
N ALA A 101 -25.08 -12.89 -6.62
CA ALA A 101 -26.34 -13.10 -5.92
C ALA A 101 -27.43 -12.12 -6.40
N ILE A 102 -27.09 -10.84 -6.55
CA ILE A 102 -28.02 -9.81 -7.04
C ILE A 102 -28.49 -10.13 -8.47
N VAL A 103 -27.55 -10.44 -9.37
CA VAL A 103 -27.87 -10.77 -10.77
C VAL A 103 -28.73 -12.03 -10.86
N SER A 104 -28.43 -13.07 -10.07
CA SER A 104 -29.20 -14.31 -10.03
C SER A 104 -30.64 -14.08 -9.53
N GLN A 105 -30.82 -13.32 -8.45
CA GLN A 105 -32.15 -12.96 -7.95
C GLN A 105 -32.94 -12.14 -8.98
N GLN A 106 -32.29 -11.19 -9.65
CA GLN A 106 -32.92 -10.38 -10.70
C GLN A 106 -33.38 -11.26 -11.87
N ALA A 107 -32.55 -12.22 -12.31
CA ALA A 107 -32.88 -13.15 -13.38
C ALA A 107 -34.07 -14.05 -13.02
N LEU A 108 -34.10 -14.61 -11.80
CA LEU A 108 -35.21 -15.44 -11.32
C LEU A 108 -36.52 -14.64 -11.21
N LYS A 109 -36.45 -13.39 -10.73
CA LYS A 109 -37.61 -12.49 -10.64
C LYS A 109 -38.17 -12.16 -12.03
N ASN A 110 -37.31 -11.89 -13.00
CA ASN A 110 -37.71 -11.62 -14.38
C ASN A 110 -38.32 -12.86 -15.06
N ALA A 111 -37.78 -14.05 -14.81
CA ALA A 111 -38.33 -15.30 -15.32
C ALA A 111 -39.74 -15.59 -14.77
N LYS A 112 -39.98 -15.31 -13.48
CA LYS A 112 -41.32 -15.44 -12.88
C LYS A 112 -42.33 -14.44 -13.42
N LYS A 113 -41.91 -13.23 -13.76
CA LYS A 113 -42.80 -12.15 -14.27
C LYS A 113 -43.23 -12.33 -15.73
N LYS A 114 -42.56 -13.22 -16.48
CA LYS A 114 -42.84 -13.53 -17.89
C LYS A 114 -43.74 -14.77 -18.07
N LYS A 115 -44.01 -15.50 -16.98
CA LYS A 115 -45.02 -16.58 -16.91
C LYS A 115 -46.34 -15.98 -16.45
#